data_AF-A0A8H6N127-F1
#
_entry.id   AF-A0A8H6N127-F1
#
_cell.length_a   1.000
_cell.length_b   1.000
_cell.length_c   1.000
_cell.angle_alpha   90.00
_cell.angle_beta   90.00
_cell.angle_gamma   90.00
#
_symmetry.space_group_name_H-M   'P 1'
#
loop_
_entity.id
_entity.type
_entity.pdbx_description
1 polymer ?
#
loop_
_entity_poly.entity_id
_entity_poly.type
_entity_poly.pdbx_seq_one_letter_code
_entity_poly.pdbx_strand_id
1 'polypeptide(L)'
;MYTVEPPSLDCLARQISRAFNGNAIANDTFAVGGTIPIDTGPAPAEDSSEQKPVSTPVVLRWDATGDKETTPAPRRVAFSLATDADSASFAQLLQDMQPATFGLRGEHVLDEEYRKAIKLPATAFSVSFCPYELGIIDTVTHCLLPSIKTNEEERRSIRAELYNINVYSGPSGMFKAHVDTPRSKYQIGSLVVCFPLEHTGEQLTVKHAGKTNIFDWATHSNQPMIQWAVFYSDCEHEVHEVTSGHRVTITYNLYATKTAMCTSLSSLDPESLPLYSEICALVTDPRFKVKKRVLGFHSAFKYPHTSANHGLPFCLKGLDMAVYEIFRCMDLKIHLSAVVRGRDTAWRSRSDAATDGIWFSDNESSNESESADDQSDDDDDDSSLSNQTVVRPICAMSSLGVMDDDDNDDDSYHARH
;
A
#
# COMPACT_ATOMS: atom_id res chain seq x y z
N MET A 1 48.18 2.22 23.03
CA MET A 1 47.02 1.78 22.22
C MET A 1 45.79 1.98 23.07
N TYR A 2 44.93 2.93 22.72
CA TYR A 2 43.64 3.07 23.39
C TYR A 2 42.76 1.90 22.93
N THR A 3 42.54 0.94 23.81
CA THR A 3 41.53 -0.11 23.60
C THR A 3 40.17 0.53 23.74
N VAL A 4 39.49 0.76 22.62
CA VAL A 4 38.09 1.17 22.61
C VAL A 4 37.29 0.00 23.18
N GLU A 5 36.64 0.19 24.33
CA GLU A 5 35.75 -0.84 24.87
C GLU A 5 34.61 -1.13 23.89
N PRO A 6 34.21 -2.40 23.72
CA PRO A 6 33.11 -2.75 22.83
C PRO A 6 31.81 -2.08 23.32
N PRO A 7 30.97 -1.55 22.40
CA PRO A 7 29.74 -0.83 22.75
C PRO A 7 28.81 -1.70 23.60
N SER A 8 28.04 -1.15 24.54
CA SER A 8 27.04 -1.93 25.31
C SER A 8 25.87 -2.41 24.43
N LEU A 9 25.11 -3.42 24.89
CA LEU A 9 23.89 -3.85 24.17
C LEU A 9 22.87 -2.71 24.01
N ASP A 10 22.73 -1.86 25.03
CA ASP A 10 21.89 -0.65 24.96
C ASP A 10 22.44 0.36 23.93
N CYS A 11 23.76 0.49 23.80
CA CYS A 11 24.38 1.31 22.75
C CYS A 11 24.06 0.76 21.36
N LEU A 12 24.19 -0.54 21.14
CA LEU A 12 23.86 -1.22 19.88
C LEU A 12 22.36 -1.10 19.56
N ALA A 13 21.48 -1.30 20.55
CA ALA A 13 20.04 -1.11 20.41
C ALA A 13 19.67 0.33 20.01
N ARG A 14 20.32 1.33 20.62
CA ARG A 14 20.15 2.74 20.24
C ARG A 14 20.72 3.04 18.85
N GLN A 15 21.82 2.41 18.46
CA GLN A 15 22.41 2.54 17.12
C GLN A 15 21.46 2.01 16.05
N ILE A 16 20.88 0.83 16.27
CA ILE A 16 19.83 0.26 15.41
C ILE A 16 18.60 1.18 15.37
N SER A 17 18.13 1.67 16.53
CA SER A 17 17.01 2.64 16.58
C SER A 17 17.32 3.92 15.79
N ARG A 18 18.56 4.41 15.83
CA ARG A 18 18.99 5.56 15.02
C ARG A 18 19.12 5.19 13.54
N ALA A 19 19.54 3.99 13.19
CA ALA A 19 19.58 3.53 11.80
C ALA A 19 18.17 3.41 11.21
N PHE A 20 17.17 3.05 12.03
CA PHE A 20 15.76 3.09 11.64
C PHE A 20 15.20 4.49 11.43
N ASN A 21 15.60 5.45 12.28
CA ASN A 21 15.11 6.83 12.22
C ASN A 21 15.93 7.74 11.27
N GLY A 22 17.17 7.36 10.99
CA GLY A 22 18.04 8.03 10.04
C GLY A 22 17.69 7.61 8.62
N ASN A 23 17.98 8.47 7.65
CA ASN A 23 17.83 8.23 6.20
C ASN A 23 18.65 7.01 5.67
N ALA A 24 19.11 6.10 6.52
CA ALA A 24 19.94 4.95 6.18
C ALA A 24 19.17 3.87 5.39
N ILE A 25 17.85 3.99 5.28
CA ILE A 25 17.05 3.13 4.42
C ILE A 25 16.39 4.01 3.36
N ALA A 26 16.96 3.97 2.15
CA ALA A 26 16.35 4.50 0.94
C ALA A 26 14.98 3.86 0.59
N ASN A 27 14.47 2.95 1.44
CA ASN A 27 13.17 2.28 1.32
C ASN A 27 12.08 2.85 2.24
N ASP A 28 12.24 4.09 2.75
CA ASP A 28 11.10 4.82 3.34
C ASP A 28 10.19 5.44 2.26
N THR A 29 10.19 4.81 1.09
CA THR A 29 9.37 5.14 -0.06
C THR A 29 7.98 4.59 0.19
N PHE A 30 7.11 5.42 0.76
CA PHE A 30 5.69 5.13 0.94
C PHE A 30 4.82 5.65 -0.21
N ALA A 31 5.41 6.44 -1.11
CA ALA A 31 4.78 6.93 -2.32
C ALA A 31 5.81 7.11 -3.44
N VAL A 32 5.41 6.82 -4.68
CA VAL A 32 6.21 7.04 -5.91
C VAL A 32 5.29 7.62 -6.96
N GLY A 33 5.82 8.46 -7.84
CA GLY A 33 5.06 8.92 -9.00
C GLY A 33 5.96 9.08 -10.21
N GLY A 34 5.32 9.31 -11.34
CA GLY A 34 6.00 9.47 -12.61
C GLY A 34 5.08 10.00 -13.68
N THR A 35 5.63 10.12 -14.89
CA THR A 35 4.90 10.60 -16.05
C THR A 35 5.15 9.70 -17.25
N ILE A 36 4.15 9.58 -18.13
CA ILE A 36 4.21 8.82 -19.37
C ILE A 36 3.78 9.76 -20.51
N PRO A 37 4.63 10.03 -21.51
CA PRO A 37 4.24 10.86 -22.65
C PRO A 37 3.11 10.17 -23.46
N ILE A 38 2.24 10.97 -24.07
CA ILE A 38 1.23 10.52 -25.01
C ILE A 38 1.71 10.81 -26.43
N ASP A 39 1.68 9.80 -27.30
CA ASP A 39 1.96 10.00 -28.72
C ASP A 39 0.84 10.81 -29.37
N THR A 40 1.24 11.90 -30.01
CA THR A 40 0.34 12.87 -30.67
C THR A 40 0.64 13.02 -32.16
N GLY A 41 1.58 12.24 -32.72
CA GLY A 41 2.03 12.33 -34.10
C GLY A 41 2.03 10.99 -34.86
N PRO A 42 2.39 10.99 -36.16
CA PRO A 42 2.71 9.76 -36.86
C PRO A 42 4.08 9.26 -36.40
N ALA A 43 4.13 7.97 -36.03
CA ALA A 43 5.25 7.21 -35.46
C ALA A 43 6.66 7.81 -35.61
N PRO A 44 7.49 7.83 -34.54
CA PRO A 44 8.91 8.12 -34.68
C PRO A 44 9.55 7.12 -35.65
N ALA A 45 10.47 7.59 -36.49
CA ALA A 45 11.40 6.70 -37.16
C ALA A 45 12.12 5.85 -36.11
N GLU A 46 12.10 4.53 -36.30
CA GLU A 46 12.77 3.55 -35.46
C GLU A 46 14.28 3.81 -35.47
N ASP A 47 14.78 4.61 -34.53
CA ASP A 47 16.20 4.64 -34.21
C ASP A 47 16.44 5.15 -32.79
N SER A 48 16.45 4.24 -31.82
CA SER A 48 17.29 4.29 -30.60
C SER A 48 16.95 3.12 -29.66
N SER A 49 18.00 2.51 -29.12
CA SER A 49 17.99 1.27 -28.34
C SER A 49 17.50 1.40 -26.89
N GLU A 50 16.74 2.46 -26.54
CA GLU A 50 16.09 2.65 -25.23
C GLU A 50 14.73 3.34 -25.42
N GLN A 51 13.74 2.62 -25.93
CA GLN A 51 12.38 3.17 -26.09
C GLN A 51 11.71 3.29 -24.72
N LYS A 52 11.62 4.52 -24.19
CA LYS A 52 10.73 4.82 -23.06
C LYS A 52 9.28 4.50 -23.43
N PRO A 53 8.47 3.96 -22.49
CA PRO A 53 7.06 3.68 -22.75
C PRO A 53 6.32 4.96 -23.13
N VAL A 54 5.52 4.89 -24.20
CA VAL A 54 4.67 5.98 -24.69
C VAL A 54 3.24 5.46 -24.75
N SER A 55 2.28 6.25 -24.27
CA SER A 55 0.86 5.91 -24.32
C SER A 55 0.22 6.43 -25.62
N THR A 56 -0.79 5.73 -26.13
CA THR A 56 -1.74 6.33 -27.08
C THR A 56 -2.67 7.31 -26.34
N PRO A 57 -3.37 8.23 -27.05
CA PRO A 57 -4.40 9.04 -26.45
C PRO A 57 -5.45 8.19 -25.72
N VAL A 58 -5.75 8.55 -24.48
CA VAL A 58 -6.64 7.74 -23.64
C VAL A 58 -8.09 7.99 -24.02
N VAL A 59 -8.81 6.88 -24.27
CA VAL A 59 -10.24 6.88 -24.59
C VAL A 59 -10.99 6.12 -23.50
N LEU A 60 -12.02 6.75 -22.96
CA LEU A 60 -12.97 6.13 -22.05
C LEU A 60 -14.29 5.88 -22.78
N ARG A 61 -14.87 4.71 -22.53
CA ARG A 61 -16.19 4.30 -23.02
C ARG A 61 -17.08 3.91 -21.84
N TRP A 62 -18.34 4.30 -21.90
CA TRP A 62 -19.33 3.99 -20.87
C TRP A 62 -20.70 3.92 -21.52
N ASP A 63 -21.65 3.31 -20.83
CA ASP A 63 -23.04 3.30 -21.27
C ASP A 63 -23.80 4.40 -20.55
N ALA A 64 -24.52 5.22 -21.31
CA ALA A 64 -25.39 6.24 -20.74
C ALA A 64 -26.46 5.56 -19.88
N THR A 65 -26.67 6.06 -18.66
CA THR A 65 -27.85 5.71 -17.87
C THR A 65 -29.07 6.32 -18.58
N GLY A 66 -29.72 5.54 -19.44
CA GLY A 66 -30.98 5.92 -20.03
C GLY A 66 -32.06 6.07 -18.96
N ASP A 67 -33.07 6.90 -19.21
CA ASP A 67 -34.34 6.77 -18.50
C ASP A 67 -34.83 5.33 -18.67
N LYS A 68 -35.51 4.77 -17.66
CA LYS A 68 -35.90 3.35 -17.51
C LYS A 68 -36.57 2.67 -18.73
N GLU A 69 -36.90 3.42 -19.77
CA GLU A 69 -37.55 2.97 -21.01
C GLU A 69 -36.62 2.93 -22.24
N THR A 70 -35.39 3.43 -22.16
CA THR A 70 -34.43 3.47 -23.27
C THR A 70 -33.22 2.57 -23.01
N THR A 71 -32.85 1.74 -24.00
CA THR A 71 -31.62 0.96 -23.97
C THR A 71 -30.41 1.87 -23.74
N PRO A 72 -29.48 1.51 -22.83
CA PRO A 72 -28.26 2.28 -22.59
C PRO A 72 -27.52 2.53 -23.92
N ALA A 73 -27.21 3.79 -24.21
CA ALA A 73 -26.51 4.16 -25.43
C ALA A 73 -25.00 4.20 -25.16
N PRO A 74 -24.17 3.50 -25.95
CA PRO A 74 -22.73 3.53 -25.76
C PRO A 74 -22.18 4.91 -26.08
N ARG A 75 -21.32 5.43 -25.20
CA ARG A 75 -20.67 6.73 -25.31
C ARG A 75 -19.14 6.57 -25.25
N ARG A 76 -18.43 7.58 -25.76
CA ARG A 76 -16.96 7.63 -25.74
C ARG A 76 -16.46 9.05 -25.58
N VAL A 77 -15.30 9.20 -24.94
CA VAL A 77 -14.57 10.46 -24.85
C VAL A 77 -13.07 10.19 -24.98
N ALA A 78 -12.37 10.99 -25.78
CA ALA A 78 -10.92 11.03 -25.79
C ALA A 78 -10.44 12.20 -24.92
N PHE A 79 -9.56 11.93 -23.95
CA PHE A 79 -9.11 12.94 -22.98
C PHE A 79 -8.13 13.98 -23.54
N SER A 80 -7.76 13.90 -24.82
CA SER A 80 -7.09 15.01 -25.51
C SER A 80 -8.01 16.22 -25.73
N LEU A 81 -9.33 16.01 -25.67
CA LEU A 81 -10.38 16.98 -26.03
C LEU A 81 -10.05 17.78 -27.30
N ALA A 82 -9.42 17.13 -28.27
CA ALA A 82 -8.89 17.77 -29.46
C ALA A 82 -10.00 18.25 -30.42
N THR A 83 -11.22 17.77 -30.24
CA THR A 83 -12.38 18.11 -31.09
C THR A 83 -13.56 18.61 -30.26
N ASP A 84 -14.41 19.43 -30.88
CA ASP A 84 -15.67 19.87 -30.27
C ASP A 84 -16.58 18.69 -29.88
N ALA A 85 -16.51 17.61 -30.65
CA ALA A 85 -17.23 16.37 -30.37
C ALA A 85 -16.73 15.68 -29.08
N ASP A 86 -15.42 15.67 -28.85
CA ASP A 86 -14.84 15.14 -27.60
C ASP A 86 -15.21 16.03 -26.41
N SER A 87 -15.19 17.36 -26.58
CA SER A 87 -15.63 18.31 -25.56
C SER A 87 -17.11 18.13 -25.19
N ALA A 88 -17.99 17.97 -26.19
CA ALA A 88 -19.40 17.67 -25.97
C ALA A 88 -19.60 16.30 -25.29
N SER A 89 -18.82 15.30 -25.68
CA SER A 89 -18.86 13.97 -25.06
C SER A 89 -18.35 13.99 -23.62
N PHE A 90 -17.36 14.83 -23.30
CA PHE A 90 -16.91 15.03 -21.93
C PHE A 90 -17.98 15.70 -21.07
N ALA A 91 -18.66 16.73 -21.57
CA ALA A 91 -19.78 17.33 -20.86
C ALA A 91 -20.88 16.31 -20.58
N GLN A 92 -21.12 15.39 -21.52
CA GLN A 92 -22.06 14.29 -21.33
C GLN A 92 -21.59 13.26 -20.30
N LEU A 93 -20.28 12.95 -20.27
CA LEU A 93 -19.70 12.12 -19.21
C LEU A 93 -20.06 12.71 -17.85
N LEU A 94 -19.78 14.01 -17.61
CA LEU A 94 -20.05 14.67 -16.33
C LEU A 94 -21.52 14.56 -15.89
N GLN A 95 -22.47 14.54 -16.83
CA GLN A 95 -23.90 14.39 -16.53
C GLN A 95 -24.29 12.97 -16.12
N ASP A 96 -23.61 11.96 -16.66
CA ASP A 96 -23.92 10.55 -16.41
C ASP A 96 -23.25 10.03 -15.14
N MET A 97 -22.18 10.69 -14.67
CA MET A 97 -21.48 10.32 -13.43
C MET A 97 -22.31 10.68 -12.20
N GLN A 98 -22.10 9.93 -11.11
CA GLN A 98 -22.81 10.14 -9.86
C GLN A 98 -21.93 10.84 -8.81
N PRO A 99 -22.50 11.60 -7.86
CA PRO A 99 -21.74 12.17 -6.76
C PRO A 99 -20.92 11.11 -6.01
N ALA A 100 -19.68 11.45 -5.67
CA ALA A 100 -18.76 10.53 -5.05
C ALA A 100 -18.95 10.48 -3.53
N THR A 101 -19.49 9.39 -3.03
CA THR A 101 -19.53 9.09 -1.58
C THR A 101 -18.16 8.66 -1.02
N PHE A 102 -17.98 8.78 0.29
CA PHE A 102 -16.82 8.25 1.03
C PHE A 102 -17.28 7.33 2.17
N GLY A 103 -16.37 6.49 2.66
CA GLY A 103 -16.65 5.56 3.76
C GLY A 103 -16.48 6.25 5.12
N LEU A 104 -17.50 6.20 5.96
CA LEU A 104 -17.43 6.66 7.35
C LEU A 104 -18.05 5.59 8.25
N ARG A 105 -17.22 4.92 9.07
CA ARG A 105 -17.65 3.87 10.01
C ARG A 105 -18.46 2.74 9.34
N GLY A 106 -18.07 2.34 8.13
CA GLY A 106 -18.72 1.27 7.37
C GLY A 106 -19.87 1.74 6.47
N GLU A 107 -20.32 3.00 6.61
CA GLU A 107 -21.41 3.56 5.79
C GLU A 107 -20.88 4.44 4.65
N HIS A 108 -21.64 4.50 3.56
CA HIS A 108 -21.37 5.42 2.45
C HIS A 108 -22.04 6.77 2.69
N VAL A 109 -21.24 7.81 2.94
CA VAL A 109 -21.72 9.16 3.24
C VAL A 109 -21.45 10.09 2.06
N LEU A 110 -22.42 10.96 1.75
CA LEU A 110 -22.28 12.08 0.84
C LEU A 110 -22.18 13.38 1.66
N ASP A 111 -21.01 14.01 1.64
CA ASP A 111 -20.74 15.31 2.25
C ASP A 111 -19.80 16.08 1.32
N GLU A 112 -20.31 17.11 0.66
CA GLU A 112 -19.55 17.91 -0.31
C GLU A 112 -18.50 18.82 0.36
N GLU A 113 -18.60 19.10 1.66
CA GLU A 113 -17.55 19.82 2.39
C GLU A 113 -16.33 18.91 2.65
N TYR A 114 -16.55 17.60 2.67
CA TYR A 114 -15.51 16.59 2.84
C TYR A 114 -14.98 16.05 1.51
N ARG A 115 -15.87 15.72 0.57
CA ARG A 115 -15.54 15.21 -0.76
C ARG A 115 -16.49 15.77 -1.80
N LYS A 116 -15.95 16.62 -2.67
CA LYS A 116 -16.67 17.17 -3.82
C LYS A 116 -16.08 16.63 -5.12
N ALA A 117 -16.66 15.53 -5.59
CA ALA A 117 -16.28 14.88 -6.83
C ALA A 117 -17.46 14.08 -7.38
N ILE A 118 -17.38 13.70 -8.65
CA ILE A 118 -18.27 12.73 -9.28
C ILE A 118 -17.45 11.49 -9.66
N LYS A 119 -18.08 10.31 -9.67
CA LYS A 119 -17.42 9.03 -9.94
C LYS A 119 -18.23 8.11 -10.85
N LEU A 120 -17.53 7.21 -11.54
CA LEU A 120 -18.10 5.98 -12.10
C LEU A 120 -17.34 4.77 -11.55
N PRO A 121 -18.03 3.71 -11.11
CA PRO A 121 -17.40 2.46 -10.70
C PRO A 121 -16.82 1.72 -11.91
N ALA A 122 -15.83 0.86 -11.68
CA ALA A 122 -15.18 0.07 -12.74
C ALA A 122 -16.14 -0.76 -13.61
N THR A 123 -17.30 -1.16 -13.07
CA THR A 123 -18.33 -1.91 -13.82
C THR A 123 -19.09 -1.06 -14.85
N ALA A 124 -19.00 0.26 -14.76
CA ALA A 124 -19.76 1.19 -15.61
C ALA A 124 -18.93 1.79 -16.76
N PHE A 125 -17.64 1.45 -16.88
CA PHE A 125 -16.80 1.97 -17.96
C PHE A 125 -15.67 1.03 -18.36
N SER A 126 -15.11 1.29 -19.53
CA SER A 126 -13.85 0.73 -19.99
C SER A 126 -12.91 1.85 -20.44
N VAL A 127 -11.60 1.62 -20.36
CA VAL A 127 -10.58 2.61 -20.69
C VAL A 127 -9.48 1.98 -21.54
N SER A 128 -9.00 2.69 -22.56
CA SER A 128 -7.91 2.24 -23.44
C SER A 128 -6.51 2.40 -22.82
N PHE A 129 -6.43 2.46 -21.49
CA PHE A 129 -5.18 2.65 -20.75
C PHE A 129 -4.89 1.40 -19.94
N CYS A 130 -3.68 0.84 -20.10
CA CYS A 130 -3.23 -0.32 -19.37
C CYS A 130 -1.94 0.01 -18.59
N PRO A 131 -1.95 0.05 -17.25
CA PRO A 131 -0.75 0.38 -16.47
C PRO A 131 0.34 -0.70 -16.57
N TYR A 132 -0.01 -1.92 -16.96
CA TYR A 132 0.95 -3.01 -17.17
C TYR A 132 1.77 -2.79 -18.44
N GLU A 133 1.13 -2.47 -19.57
CA GLU A 133 1.80 -2.23 -20.85
C GLU A 133 2.77 -1.05 -20.81
N LEU A 134 2.50 -0.07 -19.95
CA LEU A 134 3.33 1.12 -19.77
C LEU A 134 4.46 0.94 -18.73
N GLY A 135 4.65 -0.27 -18.19
CA GLY A 135 5.70 -0.57 -17.20
C GLY A 135 5.49 0.10 -15.84
N ILE A 136 4.32 0.69 -15.59
CA ILE A 136 4.01 1.35 -14.31
C ILE A 136 3.98 0.29 -13.21
N ILE A 137 3.31 -0.85 -13.44
CA ILE A 137 3.21 -1.89 -12.43
C ILE A 137 4.57 -2.53 -12.12
N ASP A 138 5.45 -2.67 -13.11
CA ASP A 138 6.82 -3.17 -12.89
C ASP A 138 7.63 -2.19 -12.04
N THR A 139 7.55 -0.90 -12.35
CA THR A 139 8.19 0.17 -11.56
C THR A 139 7.66 0.19 -10.13
N VAL A 140 6.35 0.10 -9.96
CA VAL A 140 5.71 0.08 -8.64
C VAL A 140 6.10 -1.17 -7.85
N THR A 141 6.13 -2.34 -8.50
CA THR A 141 6.58 -3.59 -7.88
C THR A 141 8.02 -3.46 -7.41
N HIS A 142 8.90 -2.91 -8.25
CA HIS A 142 10.30 -2.68 -7.91
C HIS A 142 10.47 -1.74 -6.71
N CYS A 143 9.73 -0.63 -6.66
CA CYS A 143 9.90 0.37 -5.62
C CYS A 143 9.20 0.04 -4.30
N LEU A 144 8.01 -0.58 -4.35
CA LEU A 144 7.15 -0.76 -3.17
C LEU A 144 7.03 -2.21 -2.70
N LEU A 145 7.29 -3.19 -3.56
CA LEU A 145 7.21 -4.61 -3.20
C LEU A 145 8.31 -5.45 -3.89
N PRO A 146 9.60 -5.09 -3.76
CA PRO A 146 10.68 -5.84 -4.38
C PRO A 146 10.70 -7.29 -3.89
N SER A 147 10.97 -8.21 -4.82
CA SER A 147 11.19 -9.63 -4.49
C SER A 147 12.51 -9.81 -3.73
N ILE A 148 12.65 -10.92 -3.01
CA ILE A 148 13.84 -11.23 -2.18
C ILE A 148 14.60 -12.40 -2.79
N LYS A 149 15.94 -12.41 -2.63
CA LYS A 149 16.85 -13.34 -3.35
C LYS A 149 16.70 -14.78 -2.90
N THR A 150 15.95 -15.02 -1.84
CA THR A 150 16.10 -16.20 -1.00
C THR A 150 15.34 -17.42 -1.52
N ASN A 151 14.30 -17.30 -2.36
CA ASN A 151 13.64 -18.45 -3.04
C ASN A 151 12.77 -18.02 -4.24
N GLU A 152 12.79 -18.79 -5.34
CA GLU A 152 11.98 -18.49 -6.53
C GLU A 152 10.46 -18.64 -6.30
N GLU A 153 10.07 -19.50 -5.36
CA GLU A 153 8.68 -19.80 -5.00
C GLU A 153 8.00 -18.69 -4.16
N GLU A 154 8.79 -17.72 -3.65
CA GLU A 154 8.30 -16.62 -2.82
C GLU A 154 8.30 -15.27 -3.55
N ARG A 155 8.50 -15.26 -4.88
CA ARG A 155 8.48 -14.04 -5.69
C ARG A 155 7.14 -13.31 -5.56
N ARG A 156 7.23 -12.04 -5.17
CA ARG A 156 6.08 -11.14 -5.01
C ARG A 156 5.90 -10.33 -6.30
N SER A 157 4.65 -10.13 -6.70
CA SER A 157 4.28 -9.15 -7.70
C SER A 157 3.03 -8.39 -7.27
N ILE A 158 2.65 -7.39 -8.07
CA ILE A 158 1.47 -6.57 -7.83
C ILE A 158 0.44 -6.85 -8.92
N ARG A 159 -0.78 -7.16 -8.49
CA ARG A 159 -1.98 -7.12 -9.33
C ARG A 159 -2.69 -5.79 -9.10
N ALA A 160 -2.73 -4.96 -10.13
CA ALA A 160 -3.58 -3.78 -10.21
C ALA A 160 -4.98 -4.15 -10.71
N GLU A 161 -6.00 -3.71 -9.97
CA GLU A 161 -7.42 -3.91 -10.27
C GLU A 161 -8.10 -2.55 -10.42
N LEU A 162 -8.77 -2.34 -11.55
CA LEU A 162 -9.48 -1.10 -11.82
C LEU A 162 -10.58 -0.89 -10.78
N TYR A 163 -10.63 0.29 -10.16
CA TYR A 163 -11.60 0.57 -9.10
C TYR A 163 -12.65 1.60 -9.53
N ASN A 164 -12.22 2.81 -9.87
CA ASN A 164 -13.11 3.87 -10.30
C ASN A 164 -12.40 4.92 -11.14
N ILE A 165 -13.19 5.73 -11.81
CA ILE A 165 -12.79 7.03 -12.32
C ILE A 165 -13.47 8.13 -11.49
N ASN A 166 -12.73 9.19 -11.16
CA ASN A 166 -13.24 10.36 -10.46
C ASN A 166 -12.95 11.62 -11.28
N VAL A 167 -13.90 12.55 -11.27
CA VAL A 167 -13.73 13.91 -11.79
C VAL A 167 -13.90 14.92 -10.66
N TYR A 168 -12.90 15.78 -10.50
CA TYR A 168 -12.93 16.93 -9.60
C TYR A 168 -12.98 18.19 -10.46
N SER A 169 -14.04 18.98 -10.31
CA SER A 169 -14.30 20.15 -11.15
C SER A 169 -14.11 21.44 -10.38
N GLY A 170 -13.53 22.45 -11.04
CA GLY A 170 -13.50 23.81 -10.52
C GLY A 170 -14.91 24.39 -10.28
N PRO A 171 -15.08 25.31 -9.32
CA PRO A 171 -14.03 25.96 -8.53
C PRO A 171 -13.79 25.34 -7.15
N SER A 172 -14.35 24.16 -6.85
CA SER A 172 -14.38 23.63 -5.46
C SER A 172 -14.20 22.11 -5.34
N GLY A 173 -13.83 21.43 -6.42
CA GLY A 173 -13.64 19.98 -6.40
C GLY A 173 -12.47 19.59 -5.50
N MET A 174 -12.71 18.77 -4.47
CA MET A 174 -11.69 18.41 -3.48
C MET A 174 -11.98 17.07 -2.80
N PHE A 175 -11.00 16.55 -2.07
CA PHE A 175 -11.19 15.46 -1.11
C PHE A 175 -10.26 15.66 0.08
N LYS A 176 -10.83 15.91 1.25
CA LYS A 176 -10.09 16.10 2.51
C LYS A 176 -9.21 14.90 2.85
N ALA A 177 -8.22 15.14 3.71
CA ALA A 177 -7.32 14.13 4.24
C ALA A 177 -8.08 12.90 4.76
N HIS A 178 -7.72 11.73 4.23
CA HIS A 178 -8.30 10.44 4.59
C HIS A 178 -7.31 9.30 4.38
N VAL A 179 -7.65 8.14 4.91
CA VAL A 179 -6.93 6.88 4.67
C VAL A 179 -7.89 5.92 3.99
N ASP A 180 -7.40 5.19 2.99
CA ASP A 180 -8.22 4.21 2.28
C ASP A 180 -8.71 3.13 3.23
N THR A 181 -9.97 2.71 3.04
CA THR A 181 -10.49 1.53 3.73
C THR A 181 -9.95 0.29 3.03
N PRO A 182 -9.24 -0.62 3.74
CA PRO A 182 -8.77 -1.86 3.14
C PRO A 182 -9.93 -2.68 2.57
N ARG A 183 -9.78 -3.12 1.31
CA ARG A 183 -10.76 -3.97 0.60
C ARG A 183 -10.38 -5.45 0.59
N SER A 184 -9.11 -5.74 0.85
CA SER A 184 -8.59 -7.11 0.90
C SER A 184 -7.44 -7.18 1.89
N LYS A 185 -7.26 -8.38 2.45
CA LYS A 185 -6.07 -8.73 3.26
C LYS A 185 -4.75 -8.65 2.47
N TYR A 186 -4.83 -8.65 1.14
CA TYR A 186 -3.66 -8.53 0.25
C TYR A 186 -3.49 -7.13 -0.35
N GLN A 187 -4.36 -6.17 -0.03
CA GLN A 187 -4.23 -4.82 -0.55
C GLN A 187 -3.03 -4.13 0.10
N ILE A 188 -2.11 -3.65 -0.73
CA ILE A 188 -0.90 -2.96 -0.27
C ILE A 188 -0.98 -1.46 -0.52
N GLY A 189 -1.75 -1.01 -1.51
CA GLY A 189 -1.78 0.39 -1.91
C GLY A 189 -2.79 0.70 -2.99
N SER A 190 -2.69 1.94 -3.47
CA SER A 190 -3.56 2.53 -4.49
C SER A 190 -2.68 3.21 -5.54
N LEU A 191 -2.96 2.95 -6.82
CA LEU A 191 -2.37 3.66 -7.95
C LEU A 191 -3.42 4.64 -8.48
N VAL A 192 -3.07 5.93 -8.53
CA VAL A 192 -3.89 7.00 -9.08
C VAL A 192 -3.23 7.52 -10.34
N VAL A 193 -3.97 7.51 -11.45
CA VAL A 193 -3.52 7.95 -12.77
C VAL A 193 -4.34 9.17 -13.17
N CYS A 194 -3.69 10.28 -13.46
CA CYS A 194 -4.28 11.53 -13.91
C CYS A 194 -4.14 11.70 -15.41
N PHE A 195 -5.25 11.97 -16.09
CA PHE A 195 -5.26 12.25 -17.53
C PHE A 195 -5.00 13.74 -17.82
N PRO A 196 -4.43 14.06 -18.99
CA PRO A 196 -4.04 15.43 -19.36
C PRO A 196 -5.24 16.26 -19.78
N LEU A 197 -5.94 16.78 -18.79
CA LEU A 197 -6.96 17.80 -18.95
C LEU A 197 -6.53 19.04 -18.20
N GLU A 198 -6.62 20.21 -18.81
CA GLU A 198 -6.20 21.46 -18.19
C GLU A 198 -6.99 21.75 -16.90
N HIS A 199 -6.28 22.00 -15.81
CA HIS A 199 -6.84 22.34 -14.51
C HIS A 199 -5.82 23.08 -13.63
N THR A 200 -6.30 23.75 -12.58
CA THR A 200 -5.45 24.51 -11.65
C THR A 200 -5.84 24.34 -10.18
N GLY A 201 -4.87 24.52 -9.28
CA GLY A 201 -5.07 24.69 -7.82
C GLY A 201 -4.94 23.43 -6.99
N GLU A 202 -4.91 22.25 -7.63
CA GLU A 202 -4.90 20.97 -6.94
C GLU A 202 -3.51 20.39 -6.78
N GLN A 203 -3.37 19.57 -5.75
CA GLN A 203 -2.21 18.77 -5.45
C GLN A 203 -2.72 17.49 -4.81
N LEU A 204 -2.05 16.36 -5.10
CA LEU A 204 -2.22 15.14 -4.33
C LEU A 204 -1.13 15.10 -3.27
N THR A 205 -1.53 15.25 -2.01
CA THR A 205 -0.61 15.18 -0.87
C THR A 205 -0.74 13.82 -0.21
N VAL A 206 0.38 13.11 -0.01
CA VAL A 206 0.44 11.82 0.69
C VAL A 206 1.37 11.95 1.89
N LYS A 207 0.89 11.55 3.07
CA LYS A 207 1.57 11.67 4.36
C LYS A 207 1.71 10.32 5.05
N HIS A 208 2.89 10.07 5.58
CA HIS A 208 3.18 8.89 6.42
C HIS A 208 4.33 9.20 7.37
N ALA A 209 4.21 8.78 8.64
CA ALA A 209 5.24 8.95 9.68
C ALA A 209 5.87 10.37 9.78
N GLY A 210 5.08 11.43 9.57
CA GLY A 210 5.56 12.83 9.59
C GLY A 210 6.27 13.29 8.32
N LYS A 211 6.44 12.43 7.31
CA LYS A 211 6.93 12.75 5.97
C LYS A 211 5.76 13.05 5.04
N THR A 212 6.00 13.92 4.05
CA THR A 212 4.99 14.35 3.08
C THR A 212 5.56 14.27 1.66
N ASN A 213 4.85 13.60 0.77
CA ASN A 213 5.07 13.62 -0.68
C ASN A 213 3.94 14.42 -1.34
N ILE A 214 4.29 15.34 -2.24
CA ILE A 214 3.34 16.19 -2.94
C ILE A 214 3.48 15.92 -4.45
N PHE A 215 2.37 15.60 -5.10
CA PHE A 215 2.28 15.46 -6.54
C PHE A 215 1.44 16.61 -7.09
N ASP A 216 2.12 17.57 -7.72
CA ASP A 216 1.51 18.71 -8.41
C ASP A 216 1.26 18.32 -9.87
N TRP A 217 -0.02 18.09 -10.21
CA TRP A 217 -0.42 17.63 -11.54
C TRP A 217 -0.89 18.78 -12.43
N ALA A 218 -1.36 19.88 -11.85
CA ALA A 218 -1.73 21.11 -12.52
C ALA A 218 -0.62 21.62 -13.46
N THR A 219 0.63 21.56 -12.99
CA THR A 219 1.80 22.12 -13.69
C THR A 219 1.98 21.55 -15.10
N HIS A 220 1.62 20.29 -15.33
CA HIS A 220 1.73 19.61 -16.62
C HIS A 220 0.37 19.21 -17.21
N SER A 221 -0.72 19.75 -16.67
CA SER A 221 -2.09 19.38 -17.05
C SER A 221 -2.44 19.67 -18.52
N ASN A 222 -1.76 20.65 -19.13
CA ASN A 222 -1.92 21.04 -20.53
C ASN A 222 -0.95 20.34 -21.50
N GLN A 223 -0.09 19.45 -20.99
CA GLN A 223 0.86 18.70 -21.81
C GLN A 223 0.26 17.33 -22.16
N PRO A 224 0.55 16.76 -23.35
CA PRO A 224 0.07 15.43 -23.72
C PRO A 224 0.85 14.35 -22.95
N MET A 225 0.63 14.26 -21.65
CA MET A 225 1.28 13.28 -20.78
C MET A 225 0.34 12.82 -19.67
N ILE A 226 0.44 11.53 -19.34
CA ILE A 226 -0.24 10.92 -18.21
C ILE A 226 0.66 11.09 -16.99
N GLN A 227 0.08 11.51 -15.88
CA GLN A 227 0.78 11.59 -14.60
C GLN A 227 0.23 10.52 -13.69
N TRP A 228 1.05 9.90 -12.86
CA TRP A 228 0.60 8.87 -11.94
C TRP A 228 1.32 8.95 -10.61
N ALA A 229 0.65 8.49 -9.56
CA ALA A 229 1.22 8.30 -8.25
C ALA A 229 0.69 7.00 -7.64
N VAL A 230 1.55 6.32 -6.90
CA VAL A 230 1.22 5.18 -6.07
C VAL A 230 1.58 5.50 -4.63
N PHE A 231 0.81 4.97 -3.69
CA PHE A 231 1.11 5.04 -2.27
C PHE A 231 0.53 3.84 -1.52
N TYR A 232 1.07 3.54 -0.33
CA TYR A 232 0.53 2.46 0.49
C TYR A 232 -0.86 2.78 1.05
N SER A 233 -1.65 1.75 1.28
CA SER A 233 -3.08 1.85 1.62
C SER A 233 -3.34 2.53 2.97
N ASP A 234 -2.34 2.55 3.87
CA ASP A 234 -2.42 3.13 5.20
C ASP A 234 -1.82 4.55 5.28
N CYS A 235 -1.37 5.11 4.15
CA CYS A 235 -0.97 6.50 4.05
C CYS A 235 -2.20 7.42 4.05
N GLU A 236 -2.10 8.52 4.81
CA GLU A 236 -3.09 9.59 4.72
C GLU A 236 -2.86 10.34 3.41
N HIS A 237 -3.92 10.60 2.66
CA HIS A 237 -3.82 11.38 1.43
C HIS A 237 -4.99 12.35 1.27
N GLU A 238 -4.70 13.44 0.56
CA GLU A 238 -5.59 14.59 0.39
C GLU A 238 -5.52 15.09 -1.07
N VAL A 239 -6.68 15.37 -1.64
CA VAL A 239 -6.81 16.07 -2.93
C VAL A 239 -7.20 17.51 -2.63
N HIS A 240 -6.26 18.43 -2.86
CA HIS A 240 -6.51 19.86 -2.71
C HIS A 240 -7.52 20.36 -3.75
N GLU A 241 -8.06 21.56 -3.49
CA GLU A 241 -9.14 22.15 -4.26
C GLU A 241 -8.74 22.46 -5.71
N VAL A 242 -9.50 21.91 -6.66
CA VAL A 242 -9.46 22.32 -8.06
C VAL A 242 -10.17 23.67 -8.17
N THR A 243 -9.42 24.69 -8.57
CA THR A 243 -9.90 26.08 -8.71
C THR A 243 -10.46 26.39 -10.10
N SER A 244 -9.96 25.72 -11.14
CA SER A 244 -10.42 25.83 -12.52
C SER A 244 -10.20 24.53 -13.28
N GLY A 245 -11.00 24.28 -14.31
CA GLY A 245 -10.90 23.10 -15.16
C GLY A 245 -11.41 21.81 -14.50
N HIS A 246 -10.94 20.66 -15.00
CA HIS A 246 -11.36 19.34 -14.55
C HIS A 246 -10.17 18.40 -14.36
N ARG A 247 -9.96 17.94 -13.13
CA ARG A 247 -9.02 16.86 -12.83
C ARG A 247 -9.73 15.52 -12.99
N VAL A 248 -9.26 14.71 -13.93
CA VAL A 248 -9.79 13.37 -14.18
C VAL A 248 -8.77 12.33 -13.79
N THR A 249 -9.18 11.42 -12.90
CA THR A 249 -8.30 10.39 -12.35
C THR A 249 -8.93 9.01 -12.37
N ILE A 250 -8.15 8.00 -12.77
CA ILE A 250 -8.51 6.59 -12.57
C ILE A 250 -7.72 6.05 -11.38
N THR A 251 -8.39 5.29 -10.54
CA THR A 251 -7.80 4.60 -9.39
C THR A 251 -7.77 3.10 -9.62
N TYR A 252 -6.66 2.47 -9.28
CA TYR A 252 -6.50 1.03 -9.21
C TYR A 252 -6.16 0.62 -7.77
N ASN A 253 -6.83 -0.43 -7.28
CA ASN A 253 -6.40 -1.11 -6.05
C ASN A 253 -5.22 -2.01 -6.37
N LEU A 254 -4.18 -1.96 -5.55
CA LEU A 254 -2.98 -2.78 -5.71
C LEU A 254 -2.95 -3.91 -4.69
N TYR A 255 -2.88 -5.15 -5.18
CA TYR A 255 -2.82 -6.34 -4.35
C TYR A 255 -1.50 -7.08 -4.55
N ALA A 256 -0.88 -7.50 -3.46
CA ALA A 256 0.26 -8.40 -3.52
C ALA A 256 -0.21 -9.79 -3.99
N THR A 257 0.50 -10.37 -4.95
CA THR A 257 0.26 -11.74 -5.45
C THR A 257 1.55 -12.50 -5.63
N LYS A 258 1.49 -13.84 -5.55
CA LYS A 258 2.60 -14.70 -5.94
C LYS A 258 2.68 -14.76 -7.46
N THR A 259 3.89 -14.80 -8.02
CA THR A 259 4.08 -14.95 -9.47
C THR A 259 5.12 -16.02 -9.77
N ALA A 260 4.76 -16.97 -10.64
CA ALA A 260 5.68 -17.99 -11.17
C ALA A 260 6.49 -17.51 -12.39
N MET A 261 6.10 -16.39 -13.03
CA MET A 261 6.55 -15.97 -14.36
C MET A 261 7.38 -14.66 -14.40
N CYS A 262 7.78 -14.11 -13.25
CA CYS A 262 8.55 -12.85 -13.23
C CYS A 262 10.03 -13.16 -13.47
N THR A 263 10.46 -13.02 -14.73
CA THR A 263 11.85 -13.11 -15.14
C THR A 263 12.50 -11.74 -14.94
N SER A 264 13.34 -11.60 -13.91
CA SER A 264 14.22 -10.44 -13.73
C SER A 264 13.53 -9.11 -13.39
N LEU A 265 13.00 -9.00 -12.17
CA LEU A 265 12.95 -7.70 -11.48
C LEU A 265 13.84 -7.78 -10.25
N SER A 266 14.63 -6.73 -10.02
CA SER A 266 15.69 -6.67 -9.02
C SER A 266 15.26 -7.29 -7.70
N SER A 267 16.16 -8.05 -7.13
CA SER A 267 15.90 -8.68 -5.85
C SER A 267 16.53 -7.85 -4.74
N LEU A 268 15.73 -7.48 -3.74
CA LEU A 268 16.23 -6.95 -2.48
C LEU A 268 17.17 -7.99 -1.88
N ASP A 269 18.38 -7.54 -1.58
CA ASP A 269 19.41 -8.32 -0.91
C ASP A 269 19.50 -7.85 0.54
N PRO A 270 18.95 -8.60 1.50
CA PRO A 270 18.93 -8.18 2.90
C PRO A 270 20.33 -7.88 3.44
N GLU A 271 21.36 -8.60 3.00
CA GLU A 271 22.74 -8.43 3.45
C GLU A 271 23.36 -7.11 2.96
N SER A 272 22.85 -6.57 1.86
CA SER A 272 23.29 -5.29 1.32
C SER A 272 22.72 -4.08 2.06
N LEU A 273 21.69 -4.28 2.90
CA LEU A 273 21.04 -3.19 3.61
C LEU A 273 21.93 -2.70 4.76
N PRO A 274 22.09 -1.37 4.96
CA PRO A 274 22.90 -0.82 6.07
C PRO A 274 22.47 -1.32 7.45
N LEU A 275 21.19 -1.66 7.60
CA LEU A 275 20.64 -2.19 8.83
C LEU A 275 21.10 -3.63 9.15
N TYR A 276 21.47 -4.41 8.14
CA TYR A 276 21.89 -5.80 8.33
C TYR A 276 23.12 -5.91 9.23
N SER A 277 24.15 -5.10 8.99
CA SER A 277 25.37 -5.12 9.81
C SER A 277 25.10 -4.75 11.27
N GLU A 278 24.18 -3.81 11.51
CA GLU A 278 23.82 -3.34 12.85
C GLU A 278 23.06 -4.42 13.64
N ILE A 279 22.05 -5.04 13.02
CA ILE A 279 21.31 -6.14 13.64
C ILE A 279 22.25 -7.33 13.87
N CYS A 280 23.11 -7.65 12.90
CA CYS A 280 24.08 -8.73 12.99
C CYS A 280 25.00 -8.53 14.20
N ALA A 281 25.54 -7.33 14.37
CA ALA A 281 26.39 -6.98 15.51
C ALA A 281 25.68 -7.18 16.85
N LEU A 282 24.39 -6.82 16.95
CA LEU A 282 23.61 -7.04 18.17
C LEU A 282 23.36 -8.53 18.46
N VAL A 283 22.88 -9.30 17.49
CA VAL A 283 22.47 -10.70 17.71
C VAL A 283 23.66 -11.65 17.84
N THR A 284 24.82 -11.28 17.27
CA THR A 284 26.05 -12.06 17.40
C THR A 284 26.83 -11.75 18.69
N ASP A 285 26.50 -10.65 19.37
CA ASP A 285 27.16 -10.25 20.61
C ASP A 285 27.03 -11.33 21.70
N PRO A 286 28.14 -11.77 22.33
CA PRO A 286 28.09 -12.78 23.38
C PRO A 286 27.14 -12.43 24.51
N ARG A 287 27.00 -11.14 24.88
CA ARG A 287 26.10 -10.69 25.96
C ARG A 287 24.62 -10.85 25.57
N PHE A 288 24.32 -10.80 24.27
CA PHE A 288 22.99 -11.10 23.75
C PHE A 288 22.73 -12.62 23.81
N LYS A 289 23.72 -13.45 23.49
CA LYS A 289 23.57 -14.92 23.48
C LYS A 289 23.53 -15.57 24.86
N VAL A 290 24.10 -14.93 25.88
CA VAL A 290 24.17 -15.47 27.25
C VAL A 290 22.79 -15.70 27.87
N LYS A 291 21.77 -14.93 27.46
CA LYS A 291 20.39 -15.05 27.95
C LYS A 291 19.44 -15.30 26.79
N LYS A 292 18.32 -15.95 27.07
CA LYS A 292 17.19 -15.98 26.13
C LYS A 292 16.60 -14.57 26.09
N ARG A 293 16.89 -13.84 25.01
CA ARG A 293 16.48 -12.45 24.82
C ARG A 293 15.60 -12.36 23.59
N VAL A 294 14.61 -11.48 23.65
CA VAL A 294 13.73 -11.15 22.52
C VAL A 294 14.10 -9.77 21.99
N LEU A 295 14.17 -9.66 20.66
CA LEU A 295 14.32 -8.40 19.95
C LEU A 295 12.94 -7.94 19.43
N GLY A 296 12.47 -6.80 19.92
CA GLY A 296 11.21 -6.20 19.46
C GLY A 296 11.42 -5.14 18.38
N PHE A 297 10.59 -5.18 17.33
CA PHE A 297 10.50 -4.16 16.29
C PHE A 297 9.04 -3.73 16.09
N HIS A 298 8.81 -2.42 16.03
CA HIS A 298 7.48 -1.85 15.79
C HIS A 298 7.28 -1.61 14.30
N SER A 299 6.20 -2.16 13.73
CA SER A 299 5.88 -1.96 12.31
C SER A 299 5.63 -0.49 11.97
N ALA A 300 6.32 0.01 10.95
CA ALA A 300 6.17 1.36 10.40
C ALA A 300 4.81 1.55 9.70
N PHE A 301 4.22 0.47 9.18
CA PHE A 301 2.92 0.49 8.50
C PHE A 301 1.83 -0.28 9.25
N LYS A 302 0.59 0.03 8.89
CA LYS A 302 -0.59 -0.69 9.38
C LYS A 302 -1.00 -1.78 8.41
N TYR A 303 -1.47 -2.89 8.99
CA TYR A 303 -1.89 -4.08 8.26
C TYR A 303 -3.25 -4.57 8.76
N PRO A 304 -4.13 -5.02 7.86
CA PRO A 304 -5.31 -5.78 8.24
C PRO A 304 -4.88 -7.15 8.77
N HIS A 305 -5.10 -7.40 10.07
CA HIS A 305 -4.61 -8.62 10.76
C HIS A 305 -5.63 -9.20 11.76
N THR A 306 -6.84 -8.62 11.84
CA THR A 306 -7.88 -9.09 12.76
C THR A 306 -8.62 -10.32 12.25
N SER A 307 -8.45 -10.67 10.98
CA SER A 307 -8.97 -11.92 10.40
C SER A 307 -8.00 -13.08 10.65
N ALA A 308 -8.53 -14.27 10.92
CA ALA A 308 -7.73 -15.49 11.08
C ALA A 308 -6.83 -15.77 9.85
N ASN A 309 -7.33 -15.41 8.66
CA ASN A 309 -6.55 -15.41 7.43
C ASN A 309 -6.12 -13.98 7.09
N HIS A 310 -4.83 -13.68 7.19
CA HIS A 310 -4.27 -12.36 6.86
C HIS A 310 -3.11 -12.45 5.85
N GLY A 311 -2.80 -11.34 5.18
CA GLY A 311 -1.74 -11.29 4.16
C GLY A 311 -0.31 -11.25 4.72
N LEU A 312 -0.11 -11.16 6.04
CA LEU A 312 1.23 -11.17 6.65
C LEU A 312 1.83 -12.59 6.70
N PRO A 313 3.17 -12.74 6.54
CA PRO A 313 4.19 -11.69 6.30
C PRO A 313 4.29 -11.23 4.84
N PHE A 314 3.56 -11.87 3.93
CA PHE A 314 3.67 -11.67 2.48
C PHE A 314 3.43 -10.23 2.03
N CYS A 315 2.55 -9.49 2.72
CA CYS A 315 2.19 -8.11 2.41
C CYS A 315 2.95 -7.05 3.23
N LEU A 316 4.05 -7.41 3.92
CA LEU A 316 4.86 -6.42 4.63
C LEU A 316 5.36 -5.33 3.65
N LYS A 317 5.30 -4.08 4.09
CA LYS A 317 5.58 -2.87 3.31
C LYS A 317 6.91 -2.26 3.75
N GLY A 318 7.63 -1.67 2.79
CA GLY A 318 8.82 -0.84 3.03
C GLY A 318 9.77 -1.40 4.09
N LEU A 319 9.98 -0.63 5.16
CA LEU A 319 10.88 -0.98 6.26
C LEU A 319 10.52 -2.29 6.96
N ASP A 320 9.24 -2.58 7.14
CA ASP A 320 8.80 -3.77 7.87
C ASP A 320 9.20 -5.05 7.13
N MET A 321 9.07 -5.02 5.80
CA MET A 321 9.55 -6.09 4.94
C MET A 321 11.08 -6.21 5.04
N ALA A 322 11.82 -5.11 4.92
CA ALA A 322 13.28 -5.13 4.99
C ALA A 322 13.79 -5.76 6.30
N VAL A 323 13.20 -5.39 7.44
CA VAL A 323 13.55 -5.95 8.76
C VAL A 323 13.21 -7.43 8.85
N TYR A 324 12.00 -7.81 8.43
CA TYR A 324 11.56 -9.19 8.44
C TYR A 324 12.49 -10.10 7.64
N GLU A 325 12.92 -9.65 6.46
CA GLU A 325 13.83 -10.41 5.60
C GLU A 325 15.26 -10.46 6.16
N ILE A 326 15.75 -9.38 6.80
CA ILE A 326 17.02 -9.42 7.53
C ILE A 326 16.96 -10.49 8.64
N PHE A 327 15.87 -10.54 9.42
CA PHE A 327 15.71 -11.53 10.47
C PHE A 327 15.65 -12.96 9.91
N ARG A 328 15.00 -13.17 8.75
CA ARG A 328 14.98 -14.48 8.07
C ARG A 328 16.36 -14.89 7.60
N CYS A 329 17.13 -13.98 6.99
CA CYS A 329 18.50 -14.24 6.56
C CYS A 329 19.44 -14.62 7.72
N MET A 330 19.16 -14.14 8.93
CA MET A 330 19.92 -14.46 10.14
C MET A 330 19.43 -15.72 10.88
N ASP A 331 18.47 -16.45 10.31
CA ASP A 331 17.87 -17.65 10.91
C ASP A 331 17.27 -17.39 12.31
N LEU A 332 16.73 -16.19 12.52
CA LEU A 332 16.05 -15.85 13.76
C LEU A 332 14.62 -16.42 13.76
N LYS A 333 14.15 -16.84 14.94
CA LYS A 333 12.74 -17.20 15.12
C LYS A 333 11.89 -15.93 15.18
N ILE A 334 11.04 -15.72 14.17
CA ILE A 334 10.23 -14.50 14.03
C ILE A 334 8.79 -14.76 14.44
N HIS A 335 8.24 -13.84 15.23
CA HIS A 335 6.83 -13.82 15.61
C HIS A 335 6.23 -12.46 15.23
N LEU A 336 5.19 -12.47 14.38
CA LEU A 336 4.37 -11.30 14.12
C LEU A 336 3.21 -11.31 15.12
N SER A 337 3.03 -10.23 15.88
CA SER A 337 2.02 -10.14 16.93
C SER A 337 1.30 -8.81 16.89
N ALA A 338 -0.01 -8.85 17.00
CA ALA A 338 -0.82 -7.66 17.23
C ALA A 338 -0.55 -7.15 18.66
N VAL A 339 -0.42 -5.83 18.85
CA VAL A 339 -0.41 -5.29 20.21
C VAL A 339 -1.70 -4.54 20.46
N VAL A 340 -2.47 -5.13 21.35
CA VAL A 340 -3.69 -4.56 21.90
C VAL A 340 -3.28 -3.68 23.07
N ARG A 341 -3.50 -2.36 22.99
CA ARG A 341 -3.35 -1.50 24.17
C ARG A 341 -4.47 -1.81 25.15
N GLY A 342 -4.23 -2.72 26.08
CA GLY A 342 -5.03 -2.85 27.29
C GLY A 342 -4.91 -1.60 28.16
N ARG A 343 -5.96 -1.30 28.93
CA ARG A 343 -5.84 -0.46 30.13
C ARG A 343 -4.98 -1.31 31.08
N ASP A 344 -3.77 -0.83 31.42
CA ASP A 344 -2.61 -1.55 32.01
C ASP A 344 -1.60 -2.14 31.01
N THR A 345 -0.70 -1.29 30.51
CA THR A 345 0.51 -1.72 29.80
C THR A 345 1.64 -1.99 30.78
N ALA A 346 1.62 -3.17 31.40
CA ALA A 346 2.83 -3.88 31.79
C ALA A 346 2.88 -5.16 30.94
N TRP A 347 3.92 -5.30 30.12
CA TRP A 347 4.18 -6.56 29.41
C TRP A 347 4.32 -7.67 30.45
N ARG A 348 3.38 -8.63 30.48
CA ARG A 348 3.44 -9.76 31.40
C ARG A 348 4.47 -10.77 30.90
N SER A 349 5.44 -11.08 31.76
CA SER A 349 6.42 -12.15 31.57
C SER A 349 5.72 -13.50 31.40
N ARG A 350 6.43 -14.44 30.78
CA ARG A 350 5.93 -15.71 30.25
C ARG A 350 5.82 -16.81 31.32
N SER A 351 5.19 -16.51 32.44
CA SER A 351 4.88 -17.50 33.49
C SER A 351 3.39 -17.79 33.68
N ASP A 352 2.49 -16.95 33.17
CA ASP A 352 1.03 -17.17 33.34
C ASP A 352 0.28 -17.53 32.05
N ALA A 353 0.97 -17.86 30.95
CA ALA A 353 0.34 -18.41 29.74
C ALA A 353 0.07 -19.92 29.87
N ALA A 354 -0.59 -20.31 30.97
CA ALA A 354 -1.08 -21.65 31.20
C ALA A 354 -2.58 -21.63 31.54
N THR A 355 -3.37 -20.86 30.79
CA THR A 355 -4.77 -21.16 30.48
C THR A 355 -5.20 -20.26 29.33
N ASP A 356 -5.82 -20.87 28.32
CA ASP A 356 -6.51 -20.27 27.17
C ASP A 356 -5.64 -19.81 25.98
N GLY A 357 -5.65 -20.63 24.92
CA GLY A 357 -5.34 -20.15 23.57
C GLY A 357 -4.55 -21.10 22.67
N ILE A 358 -5.20 -22.19 22.26
CA ILE A 358 -5.05 -22.96 21.00
C ILE A 358 -3.65 -22.99 20.36
N TRP A 359 -3.01 -24.15 20.48
CA TRP A 359 -1.79 -24.53 19.77
C TRP A 359 -2.10 -24.93 18.32
N PHE A 360 -1.35 -24.42 17.36
CA PHE A 360 -1.19 -25.06 16.06
C PHE A 360 0.24 -25.61 15.97
N SER A 361 0.33 -26.94 15.95
CA SER A 361 1.53 -27.73 15.67
C SER A 361 1.43 -28.23 14.24
N ASP A 362 2.47 -28.03 13.45
CA ASP A 362 2.61 -28.64 12.13
C ASP A 362 2.72 -30.16 12.29
N ASN A 363 1.80 -30.89 11.68
CA ASN A 363 1.96 -32.30 11.34
C ASN A 363 1.11 -32.61 10.10
N GLU A 364 1.69 -32.38 8.91
CA GLU A 364 1.14 -32.93 7.68
C GLU A 364 1.53 -34.42 7.59
N SER A 365 0.55 -35.30 7.76
CA SER A 365 0.55 -36.58 7.06
C SER A 365 -0.55 -36.53 6.02
N SER A 366 -0.10 -36.63 4.77
CA SER A 366 -0.82 -36.81 3.52
C SER A 366 -2.04 -37.74 3.60
N ASN A 367 -3.14 -37.33 2.98
CA ASN A 367 -3.80 -38.18 2.00
C ASN A 367 -4.73 -37.39 1.06
N GLU A 368 -4.59 -37.72 -0.22
CA GLU A 368 -5.34 -37.25 -1.38
C GLU A 368 -6.84 -37.58 -1.30
N SER A 369 -7.68 -36.77 -1.95
CA SER A 369 -8.52 -37.26 -3.05
C SER A 369 -9.25 -36.12 -3.75
N GLU A 370 -9.17 -36.19 -5.08
CA GLU A 370 -9.88 -35.37 -6.06
C GLU A 370 -11.40 -35.59 -5.99
N SER A 371 -12.18 -34.55 -6.26
CA SER A 371 -13.34 -34.67 -7.14
C SER A 371 -13.74 -33.29 -7.69
N ALA A 372 -14.00 -33.30 -9.00
CA ALA A 372 -14.51 -32.21 -9.81
C ALA A 372 -16.05 -32.11 -9.70
N ASP A 373 -16.60 -31.15 -10.45
CA ASP A 373 -18.02 -30.83 -10.71
C ASP A 373 -18.56 -29.67 -9.83
N ASP A 374 -19.32 -28.70 -10.30
CA ASP A 374 -19.66 -28.16 -11.63
C ASP A 374 -20.36 -26.80 -11.36
N GLN A 375 -20.56 -26.00 -12.40
CA GLN A 375 -21.05 -24.62 -12.45
C GLN A 375 -22.43 -24.35 -11.79
N SER A 376 -22.61 -23.15 -11.20
CA SER A 376 -23.63 -22.13 -11.59
C SER A 376 -23.76 -20.95 -10.60
N ASP A 377 -23.57 -19.75 -11.13
CA ASP A 377 -24.29 -18.45 -10.96
C ASP A 377 -24.95 -18.00 -9.63
N ASP A 378 -24.78 -16.69 -9.42
CA ASP A 378 -25.60 -15.70 -8.70
C ASP A 378 -25.72 -15.77 -7.16
N ASP A 379 -25.05 -14.83 -6.46
CA ASP A 379 -25.72 -13.67 -5.86
C ASP A 379 -24.74 -12.81 -5.03
N ASP A 380 -24.81 -11.50 -5.27
CA ASP A 380 -24.16 -10.43 -4.51
C ASP A 380 -24.59 -10.44 -3.04
N ASP A 381 -23.63 -10.62 -2.12
CA ASP A 381 -23.79 -10.23 -0.72
C ASP A 381 -22.51 -9.55 -0.20
N ASP A 382 -22.35 -8.29 -0.59
CA ASP A 382 -21.22 -7.40 -0.26
C ASP A 382 -21.33 -6.81 1.17
N SER A 383 -21.75 -7.63 2.14
CA SER A 383 -22.05 -7.17 3.51
C SER A 383 -21.12 -7.71 4.61
N SER A 384 -20.14 -8.56 4.29
CA SER A 384 -19.35 -9.26 5.33
C SER A 384 -17.93 -8.74 5.62
N LEU A 385 -17.41 -7.77 4.85
CA LEU A 385 -16.02 -7.28 5.01
C LEU A 385 -15.89 -5.88 5.66
N SER A 386 -16.99 -5.21 5.99
CA SER A 386 -17.00 -3.83 6.51
C SER A 386 -16.52 -3.66 7.95
N ASN A 387 -16.25 -4.75 8.69
CA ASN A 387 -15.91 -4.71 10.12
C ASN A 387 -14.41 -4.87 10.46
N GLN A 388 -13.51 -4.65 9.49
CA GLN A 388 -12.07 -4.61 9.81
C GLN A 388 -11.72 -3.32 10.57
N THR A 389 -11.76 -3.41 11.90
CA THR A 389 -11.26 -2.38 12.79
C THR A 389 -9.77 -2.19 12.54
N VAL A 390 -9.37 -1.07 11.94
CA VAL A 390 -7.97 -0.66 11.80
C VAL A 390 -7.45 -0.30 13.21
N VAL A 391 -6.84 -1.26 13.89
CA VAL A 391 -6.34 -1.06 15.26
C VAL A 391 -5.06 -0.21 15.25
N ARG A 392 -4.99 0.69 16.23
CA ARG A 392 -3.95 1.69 16.52
C ARG A 392 -2.62 1.07 16.98
N PRO A 393 -1.51 1.85 16.95
CA PRO A 393 -0.16 1.34 17.10
C PRO A 393 0.14 0.60 18.41
N ILE A 394 0.91 -0.46 18.23
CA ILE A 394 1.65 -1.22 19.21
C ILE A 394 2.49 -0.29 20.12
N CYS A 395 2.38 -0.37 21.45
CA CYS A 395 3.25 0.37 22.35
C CYS A 395 3.73 -0.52 23.48
N ALA A 396 5.04 -0.74 23.56
CA ALA A 396 5.86 -0.13 24.62
C ALA A 396 7.34 -0.44 24.33
N MET A 397 8.04 0.53 23.76
CA MET A 397 9.36 1.04 24.16
C MET A 397 9.77 2.03 23.07
N SER A 398 10.12 3.25 23.46
CA SER A 398 10.63 4.32 22.59
C SER A 398 12.03 4.03 22.02
N SER A 399 12.49 2.78 22.11
CA SER A 399 13.80 2.28 21.72
C SER A 399 13.75 0.75 21.60
N LEU A 400 14.61 0.16 20.77
CA LEU A 400 14.86 -1.30 20.80
C LEU A 400 15.06 -1.74 22.25
N GLY A 401 14.31 -2.76 22.67
CA GLY A 401 14.40 -3.37 23.98
C GLY A 401 15.05 -4.73 23.91
N VAL A 402 15.90 -5.01 24.89
CA VAL A 402 16.39 -6.36 25.16
C VAL A 402 15.82 -6.74 26.53
N MET A 403 14.93 -7.73 26.59
CA MET A 403 14.33 -8.21 27.84
C MET A 403 14.91 -9.59 28.21
N ASP A 404 15.06 -9.83 29.51
CA ASP A 404 15.44 -11.12 30.09
C ASP A 404 14.17 -11.91 30.43
N ASP A 405 14.15 -13.22 30.17
CA ASP A 405 13.00 -14.11 30.45
C ASP A 405 12.82 -14.44 31.96
N ASP A 406 13.73 -14.00 32.84
CA ASP A 406 13.77 -14.43 34.25
C ASP A 406 13.35 -13.29 35.19
N ASP A 407 12.06 -13.22 35.52
CA ASP A 407 11.55 -12.65 36.79
C ASP A 407 10.27 -13.41 37.16
N ASN A 408 10.46 -14.51 37.88
CA ASN A 408 9.41 -15.23 38.59
C ASN A 408 9.87 -15.41 40.04
N ASP A 409 8.91 -15.21 40.94
CA ASP A 409 8.95 -15.47 42.39
C ASP A 409 9.60 -14.40 43.28
N ASP A 410 8.80 -13.46 43.79
CA ASP A 410 8.46 -13.47 45.22
C ASP A 410 7.24 -12.59 45.54
N ASP A 411 6.20 -13.22 46.08
CA ASP A 411 5.05 -12.59 46.70
C ASP A 411 5.49 -11.81 47.95
N SER A 412 5.37 -10.48 47.94
CA SER A 412 4.97 -9.78 49.17
C SER A 412 4.26 -8.45 48.88
N TYR A 413 3.00 -8.45 49.28
CA TYR A 413 2.17 -7.27 49.54
C TYR A 413 2.94 -6.19 50.31
N HIS A 414 3.02 -4.97 49.77
CA HIS A 414 2.68 -3.76 50.52
C HIS A 414 2.43 -2.55 49.60
N ALA A 415 1.21 -2.03 49.67
CA ALA A 415 0.79 -0.78 49.09
C ALA A 415 1.54 0.43 49.71
N ARG A 416 1.89 1.43 48.87
CA ARG A 416 1.53 2.85 49.07
C ARG A 416 2.12 3.75 47.96
N HIS A 417 1.17 4.45 47.32
CA HIS A 417 1.22 5.72 46.56
C HIS A 417 2.14 5.88 45.35
#